data_AF-A0AAU6I3K3-F1
#
_entry.id   AF-A0AAU6I3K3-F1
#
_cell.length_a   1.000
_cell.length_b   1.000
_cell.length_c   1.000
_cell.angle_alpha   90.00
_cell.angle_beta   90.00
_cell.angle_gamma   90.00
#
_symmetry.space_group_name_H-M   'P 1'
#
loop_
_entity.id
_entity.type
_entity.pdbx_description
1 polymer ?
#
loop_
_entity_poly.entity_id
_entity_poly.type
_entity_poly.pdbx_seq_one_letter_code
_entity_poly.pdbx_strand_id
1 'polypeptide(L)'
;MSDALDELRSAVWNPAYSLAPPPTGGADFGVQVLLEQYKLYIEMTDRMSARRALTNSFFLTINLAALGAVGSLVTKYPGTWSDFASLIGMLALIAECLVWFYTLRSYRQLSKAKYTVIEVLEEKLPSRPYSKGEWGAYVRSGKQGKYFRLTTAEQMMPVIFGLGYIASFLYVSHK
;
A
#
# COMPACT_ATOMS: atom_id res chain seq x y z
N MET A 1 -15.53 5.61 13.33
CA MET A 1 -15.37 5.56 11.86
C MET A 1 -16.43 6.40 11.16
N SER A 2 -17.64 6.58 11.72
CA SER A 2 -18.63 7.56 11.27
C SER A 2 -18.08 8.98 11.29
N ASP A 3 -17.51 9.42 12.42
CA ASP A 3 -17.16 10.82 12.61
C ASP A 3 -16.07 11.29 11.64
N ALA A 4 -15.06 10.44 11.39
CA ALA A 4 -14.00 10.73 10.41
C ALA A 4 -14.51 10.70 8.95
N LEU A 5 -15.55 9.93 8.65
CA LEU A 5 -16.19 9.93 7.33
C LEU A 5 -17.04 11.17 7.13
N ASP A 6 -17.75 11.61 8.18
CA ASP A 6 -18.59 12.80 8.13
C ASP A 6 -17.73 14.07 8.08
N GLU A 7 -16.62 14.10 8.81
CA GLU A 7 -15.58 15.14 8.67
C GLU A 7 -15.02 15.17 7.25
N LEU A 8 -14.64 14.01 6.68
CA LEU A 8 -14.15 13.93 5.30
C LEU A 8 -15.20 14.41 4.29
N ARG A 9 -16.47 14.01 4.45
CA ARG A 9 -17.58 14.48 3.59
C ARG A 9 -17.69 15.99 3.63
N SER A 10 -17.54 16.61 4.80
CA SER A 10 -17.57 18.06 4.92
C SER A 10 -16.34 18.74 4.29
N ALA A 11 -15.17 18.10 4.34
CA ALA A 11 -13.91 18.65 3.86
C ALA A 11 -13.66 18.49 2.35
N VAL A 12 -14.22 17.45 1.72
CA VAL A 12 -14.00 17.17 0.28
C VAL A 12 -14.70 18.19 -0.61
N TRP A 13 -15.84 18.74 -0.18
CA TRP A 13 -16.63 19.67 -0.97
C TRP A 13 -16.22 21.12 -0.68
N ASN A 14 -15.88 21.86 -1.72
CA ASN A 14 -15.60 23.29 -1.60
C ASN A 14 -16.94 24.06 -1.50
N PRO A 15 -17.28 24.67 -0.35
CA PRO A 15 -18.56 25.37 -0.18
C PRO A 15 -18.67 26.63 -1.05
N ALA A 16 -17.54 27.19 -1.50
CA ALA A 16 -17.52 28.35 -2.40
C ALA A 16 -17.81 27.97 -3.87
N TYR A 17 -17.90 26.68 -4.20
CA TYR A 17 -18.13 26.21 -5.56
C TYR A 17 -19.45 25.45 -5.64
N SER A 18 -20.35 25.93 -6.50
CA SER A 18 -21.60 25.21 -6.80
C SER A 18 -21.42 24.36 -8.05
N LEU A 19 -21.98 23.15 -8.04
CA LEU A 19 -22.09 22.32 -9.25
C LEU A 19 -23.15 22.86 -10.24
N ALA A 20 -23.82 23.98 -9.93
CA ALA A 20 -24.77 24.58 -10.85
C ALA A 20 -24.05 25.11 -12.10
N PRO A 21 -24.66 24.99 -13.29
CA PRO A 21 -24.07 25.50 -14.51
C PRO A 21 -23.87 27.01 -14.41
N PRO A 22 -22.73 27.55 -14.90
CA PRO A 22 -22.53 28.99 -14.93
C PRO A 22 -23.56 29.64 -15.87
N PRO A 23 -23.86 30.94 -15.72
CA PRO A 23 -24.90 31.64 -16.49
C PRO A 23 -24.77 31.52 -18.02
N THR A 24 -23.55 31.26 -18.51
CA THR A 24 -23.20 31.13 -19.93
C THR A 24 -22.69 29.73 -20.30
N GLY A 25 -22.76 28.74 -19.40
CA GLY A 25 -22.32 27.36 -19.65
C GLY A 25 -23.49 26.39 -19.86
N GLY A 26 -23.22 25.29 -20.58
CA GLY A 26 -24.18 24.20 -20.73
C GLY A 26 -24.58 23.60 -19.37
N ALA A 27 -25.81 23.05 -19.30
CA ALA A 27 -26.41 22.52 -18.07
C ALA A 27 -25.52 21.49 -17.32
N ASP A 28 -24.60 20.84 -18.04
CA ASP A 28 -23.77 19.75 -17.53
C ASP A 28 -22.36 20.19 -17.09
N PHE A 29 -22.01 21.48 -17.16
CA PHE A 29 -20.64 21.94 -16.93
C PHE A 29 -20.08 21.52 -15.57
N GLY A 30 -20.84 21.69 -14.48
CA GLY A 30 -20.40 21.29 -13.14
C GLY A 30 -20.19 19.78 -13.00
N VAL A 31 -21.02 18.98 -13.67
CA VAL A 31 -20.89 17.51 -13.70
C VAL A 31 -19.66 17.09 -14.49
N GLN A 32 -19.34 17.77 -15.60
CA GLN A 32 -18.14 17.52 -16.40
C GLN A 32 -16.87 17.83 -15.61
N VAL A 33 -16.81 18.98 -14.92
CA VAL A 33 -15.66 19.34 -14.07
C VAL A 33 -15.44 18.30 -12.97
N LEU A 34 -16.52 17.89 -12.29
CA LEU A 34 -16.45 16.85 -11.26
C LEU A 34 -15.96 15.51 -11.83
N LEU A 35 -16.44 15.13 -13.02
CA LEU A 35 -16.03 13.90 -13.70
C LEU A 35 -14.54 13.94 -14.06
N GLU A 36 -14.01 15.07 -14.54
CA GLU A 36 -12.58 15.22 -14.84
C GLU A 36 -11.74 15.15 -13.56
N GLN A 37 -12.16 15.80 -12.47
CA GLN A 37 -11.49 15.69 -11.17
C GLN A 37 -11.47 14.23 -10.68
N TYR A 38 -12.59 13.52 -10.81
CA TYR A 38 -12.72 12.11 -10.46
C TYR A 38 -11.77 11.22 -11.28
N LYS A 39 -11.73 11.39 -12.61
CA LYS A 39 -10.83 10.65 -13.51
C LYS A 39 -9.37 10.82 -13.11
N LEU A 40 -8.93 12.08 -12.94
CA LEU A 40 -7.55 12.39 -12.54
C LEU A 40 -7.20 11.80 -11.17
N TYR A 41 -8.14 11.86 -10.22
CA TYR A 41 -7.91 11.35 -8.87
C TYR A 41 -7.82 9.82 -8.84
N ILE A 42 -8.66 9.12 -9.60
CA ILE A 42 -8.58 7.67 -9.78
C ILE A 42 -7.27 7.27 -10.44
N GLU A 43 -6.88 7.94 -11.52
CA GLU A 43 -5.64 7.65 -12.22
C GLU A 43 -4.43 7.82 -11.29
N MET A 44 -4.41 8.90 -10.49
CA MET A 44 -3.37 9.10 -9.48
C MET A 44 -3.38 7.96 -8.45
N THR A 45 -4.56 7.52 -8.01
CA THR A 45 -4.71 6.43 -7.02
C THR A 45 -4.22 5.10 -7.58
N ASP A 46 -4.45 4.84 -8.86
CA ASP A 46 -3.96 3.65 -9.56
C ASP A 46 -2.43 3.67 -9.75
N ARG A 47 -1.87 4.79 -10.22
CA ARG A 47 -0.41 5.00 -10.33
C ARG A 47 0.30 4.77 -8.99
N MET A 48 -0.32 5.16 -7.89
CA MET A 48 0.20 4.88 -6.54
C MET A 48 0.21 3.39 -6.21
N SER A 49 -0.80 2.64 -6.62
CA SER A 49 -0.85 1.20 -6.46
C SER A 49 0.27 0.52 -7.26
N ALA A 50 0.53 0.97 -8.49
CA ALA A 50 1.68 0.52 -9.28
C ALA A 50 3.03 0.84 -8.60
N ARG A 51 3.17 2.03 -7.99
CA ARG A 51 4.37 2.41 -7.23
C ARG A 51 4.62 1.50 -6.03
N ARG A 52 3.56 1.01 -5.38
CA ARG A 52 3.66 0.03 -4.28
C ARG A 52 4.25 -1.29 -4.77
N ALA A 53 3.78 -1.80 -5.92
CA ALA A 53 4.31 -3.02 -6.51
C ALA A 53 5.81 -2.88 -6.87
N LEU A 54 6.21 -1.74 -7.45
CA LEU A 54 7.62 -1.45 -7.73
C LEU A 54 8.46 -1.42 -6.45
N THR A 55 7.94 -0.77 -5.40
CA THR A 55 8.60 -0.72 -4.08
C THR A 55 8.80 -2.13 -3.51
N ASN A 56 7.82 -3.02 -3.67
CA ASN A 56 7.90 -4.40 -3.22
C ASN A 56 9.05 -5.16 -3.90
N SER A 57 9.15 -5.06 -5.24
CA SER A 57 10.22 -5.70 -6.00
C SER A 57 11.60 -5.11 -5.70
N PHE A 58 11.67 -3.80 -5.44
CA PHE A 58 12.90 -3.12 -5.04
C PHE A 58 13.47 -3.68 -3.72
N PHE A 59 12.64 -3.76 -2.67
CA PHE A 59 13.08 -4.31 -1.39
C PHE A 59 13.47 -5.79 -1.52
N LEU A 60 12.67 -6.60 -2.22
CA LEU A 60 13.03 -8.00 -2.47
C LEU A 60 14.40 -8.15 -3.15
N THR A 61 14.72 -7.26 -4.09
CA THR A 61 16.02 -7.28 -4.78
C THR A 61 17.18 -6.96 -3.83
N ILE A 62 17.03 -5.90 -3.02
CA ILE A 62 18.04 -5.53 -2.01
C ILE A 62 18.19 -6.62 -0.96
N ASN A 63 17.08 -7.20 -0.50
CA ASN A 63 17.05 -8.27 0.47
C ASN A 63 17.86 -9.50 -0.02
N LEU A 64 17.61 -9.95 -1.25
CA LEU A 64 18.35 -11.07 -1.85
C LEU A 64 19.83 -10.74 -2.05
N ALA A 65 20.15 -9.52 -2.50
CA ALA A 65 21.54 -9.08 -2.66
C ALA A 65 22.29 -9.03 -1.32
N ALA A 66 21.66 -8.48 -0.28
CA ALA A 66 22.20 -8.42 1.07
C ALA A 66 22.40 -9.83 1.66
N LEU A 67 21.43 -10.73 1.48
CA LEU A 67 21.54 -12.11 1.92
C LEU A 67 22.72 -12.82 1.23
N GLY A 68 22.87 -12.65 -0.08
CA GLY A 68 24.01 -13.18 -0.84
C GLY A 68 25.35 -12.64 -0.36
N ALA A 69 25.43 -11.33 -0.08
CA ALA A 69 26.64 -10.70 0.45
C ALA A 69 27.01 -11.25 1.85
N VAL A 70 26.03 -11.35 2.76
CA VAL A 70 26.24 -11.92 4.10
C VAL A 70 26.69 -13.37 3.99
N GLY A 71 26.02 -14.20 3.19
CA GLY A 71 26.39 -15.60 2.99
C GLY A 71 27.81 -15.77 2.43
N SER A 72 28.18 -14.95 1.44
CA SER A 72 29.53 -14.93 0.87
C SER A 72 30.61 -14.59 1.92
N LEU A 73 30.38 -13.56 2.73
CA LEU A 73 31.32 -13.14 3.78
C LEU A 73 31.53 -14.24 4.84
N VAL A 74 30.46 -14.89 5.28
CA VAL A 74 30.52 -15.99 6.26
C VAL A 74 31.35 -17.16 5.72
N THR A 75 31.15 -17.55 4.46
CA THR A 75 31.89 -18.67 3.85
C THR A 75 33.36 -18.37 3.57
N LYS A 76 33.70 -17.10 3.28
CA LYS A 76 35.06 -16.69 2.89
C LYS A 76 36.01 -16.49 4.06
N TYR A 77 35.51 -16.11 5.24
CA TYR A 77 36.33 -15.81 6.42
C TYR A 77 35.89 -16.65 7.63
N PRO A 78 36.17 -17.96 7.67
CA PRO A 78 35.79 -18.82 8.79
C PRO A 78 36.57 -18.45 10.08
N GLY A 79 35.91 -18.47 11.23
CA GLY A 79 36.48 -18.14 12.54
C GLY A 79 35.67 -17.10 13.32
N THR A 80 36.21 -16.56 14.42
CA THR A 80 35.52 -15.60 15.31
C THR A 80 35.06 -14.31 14.63
N TRP A 81 35.72 -13.90 13.55
CA TRP A 81 35.27 -12.77 12.72
C TRP A 81 34.01 -13.10 11.91
N SER A 82 33.82 -14.38 11.54
CA SER A 82 32.62 -14.87 10.85
C SER A 82 31.36 -14.71 11.71
N ASP A 83 31.44 -15.05 12.99
CA ASP A 83 30.30 -14.99 13.91
C ASP A 83 29.83 -13.55 14.13
N PHE A 84 30.78 -12.63 14.31
CA PHE A 84 30.48 -11.20 14.45
C PHE A 84 29.89 -10.61 13.16
N ALA A 85 30.47 -10.93 11.99
CA ALA A 85 29.97 -10.48 10.70
C ALA A 85 28.58 -11.06 10.39
N SER A 86 28.33 -12.32 10.77
CA SER A 86 27.04 -12.98 10.63
C SER A 86 25.96 -12.31 11.48
N LEU A 87 26.26 -12.02 12.75
CA LEU A 87 25.35 -11.32 13.65
C LEU A 87 24.97 -9.94 13.10
N ILE A 88 25.96 -9.14 12.67
CA ILE A 88 25.69 -7.82 12.08
C ILE A 88 24.88 -7.95 10.79
N GLY A 89 25.22 -8.90 9.93
CA GLY A 89 24.49 -9.17 8.69
C GLY A 89 23.03 -9.53 8.94
N MET A 90 22.75 -10.37 9.93
CA MET A 90 21.39 -10.74 10.33
C MET A 90 20.61 -9.55 10.90
N LEU A 91 21.24 -8.74 11.77
CA LEU A 91 20.60 -7.52 12.28
C LEU A 91 20.25 -6.55 11.15
N ALA A 92 21.15 -6.39 10.15
CA ALA A 92 20.91 -5.56 8.99
C ALA A 92 19.74 -6.07 8.13
N LEU A 93 19.67 -7.39 7.89
CA LEU A 93 18.57 -8.03 7.15
C LEU A 93 17.22 -7.89 7.87
N ILE A 94 17.20 -8.05 9.19
CA ILE A 94 15.98 -7.85 10.00
C ILE A 94 15.55 -6.38 9.96
N ALA A 95 16.50 -5.44 10.10
CA ALA A 95 16.21 -4.01 10.01
C ALA A 95 15.64 -3.63 8.64
N GLU A 96 16.19 -4.19 7.55
CA GLU A 96 15.68 -4.01 6.18
C GLU A 96 14.24 -4.54 6.03
N CYS A 97 13.94 -5.72 6.57
CA CYS A 97 12.57 -6.26 6.60
C CYS A 97 11.59 -5.37 7.37
N LEU A 98 12.02 -4.76 8.49
CA LEU A 98 11.19 -3.83 9.25
C LEU A 98 10.90 -2.56 8.43
N VAL A 99 11.91 -1.97 7.81
CA VAL A 99 11.75 -0.79 6.93
C VAL A 99 10.78 -1.12 5.80
N TRP A 100 10.98 -2.25 5.11
CA TRP A 100 10.10 -2.73 4.05
C TRP A 100 8.65 -2.84 4.52
N PHE A 101 8.41 -3.48 5.67
CA PHE A 101 7.08 -3.63 6.25
C PHE A 101 6.40 -2.29 6.54
N TYR A 102 7.11 -1.34 7.17
CA TYR A 102 6.56 -0.01 7.47
C TYR A 102 6.28 0.79 6.22
N THR A 103 7.13 0.72 5.20
CA THR A 103 6.90 1.36 3.91
C THR A 103 5.63 0.82 3.25
N LEU A 104 5.44 -0.50 3.18
CA LEU A 104 4.22 -1.11 2.64
C LEU A 104 2.97 -0.76 3.47
N ARG A 105 3.10 -0.66 4.80
CA ARG A 105 2.00 -0.26 5.69
C ARG A 105 1.57 1.18 5.41
N SER A 106 2.52 2.10 5.23
CA SER A 106 2.25 3.50 4.89
C SER A 106 1.49 3.61 3.57
N TYR A 107 1.95 2.92 2.51
CA TYR A 107 1.24 2.89 1.24
C TYR A 107 -0.19 2.39 1.38
N ARG A 108 -0.43 1.33 2.17
CA ARG A 108 -1.78 0.81 2.40
C ARG A 108 -2.69 1.82 3.10
N GLN A 109 -2.17 2.54 4.09
CA GLN A 109 -2.95 3.57 4.80
C GLN A 109 -3.33 4.71 3.86
N LEU A 110 -2.39 5.18 3.04
CA LEU A 110 -2.62 6.25 2.08
C LEU A 110 -3.58 5.83 0.96
N SER A 111 -3.44 4.62 0.42
CA SER A 111 -4.38 4.06 -0.55
C SER A 111 -5.79 3.99 0.04
N LYS A 112 -5.93 3.52 1.30
CA LYS A 112 -7.23 3.47 1.97
C LYS A 112 -7.87 4.86 2.05
N ALA A 113 -7.11 5.88 2.45
CA ALA A 113 -7.62 7.26 2.51
C ALA A 113 -8.07 7.78 1.14
N LYS A 114 -7.29 7.53 0.08
CA LYS A 114 -7.64 7.94 -1.29
C LYS A 114 -8.92 7.26 -1.80
N TYR A 115 -9.08 5.97 -1.54
CA TYR A 115 -10.31 5.27 -1.91
C TYR A 115 -11.55 5.78 -1.16
N THR A 116 -11.41 6.24 0.08
CA THR A 116 -12.51 6.91 0.79
C THR A 116 -12.89 8.23 0.11
N VAL A 117 -11.93 9.01 -0.39
CA VAL A 117 -12.22 10.24 -1.14
C VAL A 117 -12.97 9.91 -2.44
N ILE A 118 -12.56 8.86 -3.15
CA ILE A 118 -13.28 8.37 -4.35
C ILE A 118 -14.72 8.02 -4.01
N GLU A 119 -14.96 7.32 -2.89
CA GLU A 119 -16.32 6.99 -2.44
C GLU A 119 -17.19 8.22 -2.21
N VAL A 120 -16.63 9.30 -1.65
CA VAL A 120 -17.33 10.58 -1.46
C VAL A 120 -17.59 11.27 -2.80
N LEU A 121 -16.61 11.33 -3.71
CA LEU A 121 -16.77 11.94 -5.03
C LEU A 121 -17.90 11.26 -5.83
N GLU A 122 -18.00 9.94 -5.75
CA GLU A 122 -19.07 9.17 -6.39
C GLU A 122 -20.48 9.49 -5.87
N GLU A 123 -20.65 10.07 -4.67
CA GLU A 123 -21.97 10.45 -4.15
C GLU A 123 -22.66 11.53 -5.00
N LYS A 124 -21.89 12.32 -5.77
CA LYS A 124 -22.40 13.38 -6.66
C LYS A 124 -22.35 13.01 -8.14
N LEU A 125 -21.78 11.86 -8.50
CA LEU A 125 -21.74 11.38 -9.88
C LEU A 125 -22.98 10.53 -10.22
N PRO A 126 -23.38 10.44 -11.50
CA PRO A 126 -24.54 9.64 -11.92
C PRO A 126 -24.41 8.15 -11.63
N SER A 127 -23.17 7.64 -11.55
CA SER A 127 -22.88 6.24 -11.27
C SER A 127 -21.79 6.11 -10.21
N ARG A 128 -21.81 4.99 -9.46
CA ARG A 128 -20.89 4.70 -8.36
C ARG A 128 -20.13 3.39 -8.61
N PRO A 129 -19.34 3.30 -9.69
CA PRO A 129 -18.74 2.05 -10.14
C PRO A 129 -17.79 1.45 -9.09
N TYR A 130 -17.01 2.26 -8.39
CA TYR A 130 -16.04 1.79 -7.39
C TYR A 130 -16.70 1.50 -6.04
N SER A 131 -17.40 2.47 -5.43
CA SER A 131 -17.88 2.35 -4.04
C SER A 131 -19.03 1.35 -3.87
N LYS A 132 -20.08 1.46 -4.70
CA LYS A 132 -21.24 0.55 -4.61
C LYS A 132 -21.13 -0.63 -5.56
N GLY A 133 -20.54 -0.45 -6.75
CA GLY A 133 -20.32 -1.50 -7.72
C GLY A 133 -19.27 -2.50 -7.23
N GLU A 134 -17.99 -2.22 -7.47
CA GLU A 134 -16.89 -3.13 -7.17
C GLU A 134 -16.77 -3.41 -5.66
N TRP A 135 -16.57 -2.37 -4.86
CA TRP A 135 -16.31 -2.51 -3.43
C TRP A 135 -17.55 -2.98 -2.67
N GLY A 136 -18.71 -2.40 -2.96
CA GLY A 136 -19.98 -2.74 -2.33
C GLY A 136 -20.45 -4.16 -2.66
N ALA A 137 -20.42 -4.55 -3.94
CA ALA A 137 -20.92 -5.86 -4.37
C ALA A 137 -19.94 -7.00 -4.09
N TYR A 138 -18.63 -6.80 -4.30
CA TYR A 138 -17.66 -7.89 -4.21
C TYR A 138 -16.83 -7.89 -2.93
N VAL A 139 -16.49 -6.72 -2.37
CA VAL A 139 -15.58 -6.65 -1.21
C VAL A 139 -16.30 -6.56 0.13
N ARG A 140 -17.40 -5.79 0.21
CA ARG A 140 -18.16 -5.57 1.45
C ARG A 140 -19.26 -6.61 1.69
N SER A 141 -19.89 -7.13 0.63
CA SER A 141 -21.06 -8.01 0.75
C SER A 141 -20.74 -9.43 1.25
N GLY A 142 -19.47 -9.84 1.23
CA GLY A 142 -19.03 -11.16 1.72
C GLY A 142 -19.61 -12.38 0.98
N LYS A 143 -20.54 -12.20 0.02
CA LYS A 143 -21.26 -13.27 -0.67
C LYS A 143 -20.47 -13.93 -1.80
N GLN A 144 -19.45 -13.26 -2.34
CA GLN A 144 -18.50 -13.86 -3.27
C GLN A 144 -17.09 -13.77 -2.70
N GLY A 145 -16.75 -14.76 -1.89
CA GLY A 145 -15.41 -15.27 -1.66
C GLY A 145 -14.32 -14.24 -1.37
N LYS A 146 -13.98 -14.10 -0.07
CA LYS A 146 -12.64 -13.77 0.45
C LYS A 146 -11.64 -13.33 -0.64
N TYR A 147 -11.78 -12.11 -1.14
CA TYR A 147 -10.77 -11.56 -2.04
C TYR A 147 -9.49 -11.51 -1.21
N PHE A 148 -8.56 -12.43 -1.46
CA PHE A 148 -7.24 -12.39 -0.84
C PHE A 148 -6.65 -11.08 -1.30
N ARG A 149 -6.67 -10.07 -0.42
CA ARG A 149 -6.16 -8.76 -0.77
C ARG A 149 -4.71 -8.98 -1.17
N LEU A 150 -4.37 -8.71 -2.42
CA LEU A 150 -3.01 -8.75 -2.93
C LEU A 150 -2.06 -7.99 -1.98
N THR A 151 -2.58 -6.93 -1.36
CA THR A 151 -1.93 -6.14 -0.31
C THR A 151 -1.54 -6.93 0.96
N THR A 152 -2.31 -7.95 1.34
CA THR A 152 -1.97 -8.82 2.47
C THR A 152 -0.83 -9.75 2.09
N ALA A 153 -0.84 -10.33 0.88
CA ALA A 153 0.25 -11.18 0.40
C ALA A 153 1.57 -10.40 0.28
N GLU A 154 1.54 -9.18 -0.25
CA GLU A 154 2.70 -8.28 -0.32
C GLU A 154 3.28 -7.96 1.07
N GLN A 155 2.43 -7.71 2.07
CA GLN A 155 2.86 -7.41 3.44
C GLN A 155 3.37 -8.63 4.21
N MET A 156 3.01 -9.85 3.80
CA MET A 156 3.50 -11.07 4.43
C MET A 156 4.95 -11.38 4.07
N MET A 157 5.44 -10.94 2.90
CA MET A 157 6.81 -11.22 2.44
C MET A 157 7.90 -10.78 3.44
N PRO A 158 7.99 -9.50 3.87
CA PRO A 158 9.00 -9.08 4.85
C PRO A 158 8.89 -9.82 6.19
N VAL A 159 7.68 -10.21 6.59
CA VAL A 159 7.46 -10.98 7.82
C VAL A 159 8.02 -12.39 7.69
N ILE A 160 7.77 -13.06 6.55
CA ILE A 160 8.28 -14.41 6.29
C ILE A 160 9.81 -14.40 6.25
N PHE A 161 10.43 -13.44 5.55
CA PHE A 161 11.89 -13.30 5.52
C PHE A 161 12.47 -12.99 6.91
N GLY A 162 11.88 -12.03 7.64
CA GLY A 162 12.30 -11.68 8.99
C GLY A 162 12.25 -12.87 9.95
N LEU A 163 11.16 -13.65 9.94
CA LEU A 163 11.06 -14.88 10.73
C LEU A 163 12.09 -15.93 10.31
N GLY A 164 12.35 -16.07 9.00
CA GLY A 164 13.38 -16.96 8.48
C GLY A 164 14.78 -16.58 8.97
N TYR A 165 15.11 -15.30 9.03
CA TYR A 165 16.41 -14.83 9.56
C TYR A 165 16.54 -15.06 11.05
N ILE A 166 15.49 -14.80 11.83
CA ILE A 166 15.47 -15.09 13.27
C ILE A 166 15.67 -16.58 13.52
N ALA A 167 14.94 -17.45 12.81
CA ALA A 167 15.07 -18.89 12.92
C ALA A 167 16.49 -19.37 12.55
N SER A 168 17.07 -18.81 11.48
CA SER A 168 18.43 -19.12 11.05
C SER A 168 19.48 -18.71 12.09
N PHE A 169 19.31 -17.54 12.71
CA PHE A 169 20.20 -17.07 13.77
C PHE A 169 20.15 -17.99 15.00
N LEU A 170 18.94 -18.34 15.45
CA LEU A 170 18.74 -19.24 16.58
C LEU A 170 19.37 -20.61 16.32
N TYR A 171 19.22 -21.16 15.12
CA TYR A 171 19.82 -22.42 14.72
C TYR A 171 21.35 -22.39 14.77
N VAL A 172 21.98 -21.32 14.25
CA VAL A 172 23.44 -21.18 14.29
C VAL A 172 23.93 -21.01 15.73
N SER A 173 23.22 -20.24 16.57
CA SER A 173 23.62 -19.99 17.96
C SER A 173 23.54 -21.22 18.89
N HIS A 174 22.73 -22.22 18.52
CA HIS A 174 22.56 -23.46 19.29
C HIS A 174 23.54 -24.58 18.89
N LYS A 175 24.34 -24.36 17.85
CA LYS A 175 25.26 -25.35 17.28
C LYS A 175 26.69 -25.07 17.72
#